data_AF-A0A316AG76-F1
#
_entry.id   AF-A0A316AG76-F1
#
_cell.length_a   1.000
_cell.length_b   1.000
_cell.length_c   1.000
_cell.angle_alpha   90.00
_cell.angle_beta   90.00
_cell.angle_gamma   90.00
#
_symmetry.space_group_name_H-M   'P 1'
#
loop_
_entity.id
_entity.type
_entity.pdbx_description
1 polymer ?
#
loop_
_entity_poly.entity_id
_entity_poly.type
_entity_poly.pdbx_seq_one_letter_code
_entity_poly.pdbx_strand_id
1 'polypeptide(L)'
;MTNSKTNEQALEAAIEKALTGQTQEEIRENGPQFEDKQGNYGTSNGFWMGNAHDFNAQFALDETRFWHFLETTQNAELQKLQRSPDRKGKILEHFDGLVKKNGLGQHT
;
A
#
# COMPACT_ATOMS: atom_id res chain seq x y z
N MET A 1 -21.23 -8.92 -34.16
CA MET A 1 -21.47 -8.65 -32.73
C MET A 1 -20.22 -7.99 -32.17
N THR A 2 -20.32 -6.76 -31.67
CA THR A 2 -19.22 -6.08 -31.01
C THR A 2 -19.10 -6.62 -29.59
N ASN A 3 -18.09 -7.45 -29.32
CA ASN A 3 -17.82 -7.92 -27.97
C ASN A 3 -17.50 -6.71 -27.09
N SER A 4 -18.23 -6.57 -25.98
CA SER A 4 -17.90 -5.59 -24.95
C SER A 4 -16.45 -5.79 -24.52
N LYS A 5 -15.62 -4.75 -24.56
CA LYS A 5 -14.21 -4.79 -24.13
C LYS A 5 -14.07 -4.76 -22.59
N THR A 6 -15.07 -5.23 -21.86
CA THR A 6 -15.05 -5.34 -20.39
C THR A 6 -14.49 -6.70 -20.00
N ASN A 7 -13.18 -6.88 -20.16
CA ASN A 7 -12.43 -7.98 -19.56
C ASN A 7 -11.86 -7.53 -18.19
N GLU A 8 -11.25 -8.44 -17.43
CA GLU A 8 -10.66 -8.13 -16.11
C GLU A 8 -9.67 -6.97 -16.19
N GLN A 9 -8.82 -6.95 -17.22
CA GLN A 9 -7.86 -5.86 -17.43
C GLN A 9 -8.53 -4.49 -17.60
N ALA A 10 -9.62 -4.41 -18.38
CA ALA A 10 -10.36 -3.16 -18.56
C ALA A 10 -11.06 -2.70 -17.27
N LEU A 11 -11.48 -3.64 -16.42
CA LEU A 11 -12.04 -3.34 -15.11
C LEU A 11 -10.95 -2.83 -14.15
N GLU A 12 -9.80 -3.50 -14.07
CA GLU A 12 -8.66 -3.09 -13.26
C GLU A 12 -8.17 -1.69 -13.65
N ALA A 13 -7.98 -1.45 -14.95
CA ALA A 13 -7.60 -0.14 -15.47
C ALA A 13 -8.60 0.97 -15.10
N ALA A 14 -9.90 0.68 -15.12
CA ALA A 14 -10.92 1.64 -14.73
C ALA A 14 -10.89 1.95 -13.22
N ILE A 15 -10.64 0.93 -12.38
CA ILE A 15 -10.49 1.08 -10.93
C ILE A 15 -9.25 1.90 -10.62
N GLU A 16 -8.10 1.55 -11.19
CA GLU A 16 -6.83 2.27 -11.01
C GLU A 16 -7.00 3.74 -11.42
N LYS A 17 -7.52 3.98 -12.62
CA LYS A 17 -7.73 5.35 -13.11
C LYS A 17 -8.68 6.17 -12.24
N ALA A 18 -9.73 5.56 -11.69
CA ALA A 18 -10.66 6.24 -10.80
C ALA A 18 -10.06 6.54 -9.42
N LEU A 19 -9.21 5.66 -8.90
CA LEU A 19 -8.64 5.78 -7.56
C LEU A 19 -7.35 6.61 -7.54
N THR A 20 -6.46 6.37 -8.49
CA THR A 20 -5.07 6.88 -8.52
C THR A 20 -4.78 7.78 -9.72
N GLY A 21 -5.74 7.94 -10.65
CA GLY A 21 -5.62 8.85 -11.80
C GLY A 21 -4.78 8.30 -12.96
N GLN A 22 -4.11 7.15 -12.79
CA GLN A 22 -3.33 6.46 -13.82
C GLN A 22 -3.53 4.95 -13.71
N THR A 23 -3.15 4.21 -14.75
CA THR A 23 -3.07 2.74 -14.72
C THR A 23 -1.62 2.25 -14.65
N GLN A 24 -1.42 1.00 -14.24
CA GLN A 24 -0.09 0.38 -14.26
C GLN A 24 0.53 0.36 -15.66
N GLU A 25 -0.26 0.12 -16.71
CA GLU A 25 0.21 0.14 -18.10
C GLU A 25 0.65 1.54 -18.51
N GLU A 26 -0.12 2.58 -18.19
CA GLU A 26 0.24 3.97 -18.48
C GLU A 26 1.59 4.33 -17.85
N ILE A 27 1.85 3.88 -16.61
CA ILE A 27 3.12 4.07 -15.88
C ILE A 27 4.27 3.29 -16.53
N ARG A 28 4.03 2.05 -16.99
CA ARG A 28 5.06 1.21 -17.64
C ARG A 28 5.48 1.76 -18.99
N GLU A 29 4.55 2.31 -19.77
CA GLU A 29 4.80 2.80 -21.13
C GLU A 29 5.40 4.21 -21.15
N ASN A 30 4.90 5.11 -20.31
CA ASN A 30 5.24 6.53 -20.38
C ASN A 30 6.09 7.02 -19.20
N GLY A 31 6.42 6.13 -18.26
CA GLY A 31 6.91 6.52 -16.94
C GLY A 31 5.80 7.18 -16.11
N PRO A 32 6.07 7.48 -14.83
CA PRO A 32 5.14 8.25 -14.01
C PRO A 32 4.90 9.62 -14.65
N GLN A 33 3.71 9.79 -15.24
CA GLN A 33 3.36 10.97 -16.04
C GLN A 33 2.99 12.18 -15.19
N PHE A 34 2.73 11.98 -13.90
CA PHE A 34 2.64 13.05 -12.91
C PHE A 34 4.04 13.28 -12.34
N GLU A 35 4.64 14.43 -12.66
CA GLU A 35 5.77 14.94 -11.91
C GLU A 35 5.32 15.12 -10.46
N ASP A 36 5.93 14.40 -9.51
CA ASP A 36 6.24 15.03 -8.23
C ASP A 36 7.42 14.34 -7.54
N LYS A 37 8.53 15.07 -7.54
CA LYS A 37 9.75 14.81 -6.77
C LYS A 37 9.55 14.92 -5.26
N GLN A 38 8.32 15.07 -4.77
CA GLN A 38 7.97 15.26 -3.35
C GLN A 38 6.56 14.73 -3.08
N GLY A 39 6.44 13.43 -2.85
CA GLY A 39 5.52 12.90 -1.83
C GLY A 39 4.00 13.08 -2.00
N ASN A 40 3.48 13.50 -3.15
CA ASN A 40 2.04 13.62 -3.37
C ASN A 40 1.51 12.49 -4.28
N TYR A 41 1.71 11.25 -3.83
CA TYR A 41 0.82 10.17 -4.26
C TYR A 41 -0.50 10.36 -3.51
N GLY A 42 -1.38 11.10 -4.15
CA GLY A 42 -2.69 11.45 -3.63
C GLY A 42 -3.41 12.17 -4.74
N THR A 43 -3.94 11.40 -5.68
CA THR A 43 -5.23 11.80 -6.24
C THR A 43 -6.16 12.10 -5.08
N SER A 44 -7.09 13.03 -5.29
CA SER A 44 -8.03 13.60 -4.32
C SER A 44 -8.82 12.62 -3.44
N ASN A 45 -8.64 11.31 -3.61
CA ASN A 45 -9.42 10.23 -3.04
C ASN A 45 -8.68 9.42 -1.96
N GLY A 46 -7.40 9.71 -1.67
CA GLY A 46 -6.66 9.04 -0.59
C GLY A 46 -6.23 7.59 -0.89
N PHE A 47 -6.08 7.25 -2.18
CA PHE A 47 -5.58 5.95 -2.63
C PHE A 47 -4.20 6.10 -3.27
N TRP A 48 -3.39 5.05 -3.13
CA TRP A 48 -2.02 5.00 -3.62
C TRP A 48 -1.86 3.86 -4.64
N MET A 49 -1.08 4.09 -5.70
CA MET A 49 -0.57 2.98 -6.50
C MET A 49 0.37 2.14 -5.64
N GLY A 50 0.11 0.84 -5.62
CA GLY A 50 0.97 -0.14 -4.95
C GLY A 50 2.22 -0.44 -5.76
N ASN A 51 3.27 -0.89 -5.07
CA ASN A 51 4.47 -1.43 -5.69
C ASN A 51 4.75 -2.81 -5.11
N ALA A 52 4.91 -3.82 -5.96
CA ALA A 52 5.18 -5.19 -5.53
C ALA A 52 6.46 -5.33 -4.70
N HIS A 53 7.43 -4.42 -4.86
CA HIS A 53 8.67 -4.43 -4.07
C HIS A 53 8.47 -4.02 -2.61
N ASP A 54 7.40 -3.26 -2.31
CA ASP A 54 7.09 -2.81 -0.95
C ASP A 54 6.29 -3.88 -0.16
N PHE A 55 5.84 -4.94 -0.84
CA PHE A 55 5.04 -5.99 -0.22
C PHE A 55 5.91 -7.00 0.54
N ASN A 56 5.70 -7.10 1.85
CA ASN A 56 6.29 -8.11 2.69
C ASN A 56 5.36 -9.33 2.80
N ALA A 57 5.73 -10.42 2.14
CA ALA A 57 4.96 -11.66 2.12
C ALA A 57 4.90 -12.39 3.48
N GLN A 58 5.90 -12.21 4.36
CA GLN A 58 5.89 -12.83 5.69
C GLN A 58 4.77 -12.28 6.56
N PHE A 59 4.50 -10.97 6.46
CA PHE A 59 3.48 -10.27 7.25
C PHE A 59 2.23 -9.88 6.43
N ALA A 60 2.19 -10.24 5.15
CA ALA A 60 1.13 -9.91 4.20
C ALA A 60 0.74 -8.42 4.19
N LEU A 61 1.73 -7.53 4.20
CA LEU A 61 1.52 -6.08 4.29
C LEU A 61 2.46 -5.30 3.36
N ASP A 62 2.03 -4.09 2.97
CA ASP A 62 2.90 -3.10 2.31
C ASP A 62 3.68 -2.33 3.39
N GLU A 63 5.00 -2.52 3.46
CA GLU A 63 5.83 -1.93 4.51
C GLU A 63 5.89 -0.41 4.39
N THR A 64 6.00 0.10 3.17
CA THR A 64 6.13 1.53 2.91
C THR A 64 4.90 2.27 3.41
N ARG A 65 3.70 1.77 3.10
CA ARG A 65 2.44 2.36 3.59
C ARG A 65 2.24 2.16 5.08
N PHE A 66 2.62 1.01 5.61
CA PHE A 66 2.54 0.74 7.04
C PHE A 66 3.41 1.70 7.86
N TRP A 67 4.67 1.90 7.49
CA TRP A 67 5.57 2.82 8.19
C TRP A 67 5.13 4.27 8.02
N HIS A 68 4.72 4.66 6.81
CA HIS A 68 4.15 5.99 6.59
C HIS A 68 2.94 6.25 7.51
N PHE A 69 2.04 5.28 7.67
CA PHE A 69 0.90 5.39 8.58
C PHE A 69 1.35 5.57 10.05
N LEU A 70 2.31 4.77 10.52
CA LEU A 70 2.80 4.89 11.90
C LEU A 70 3.53 6.23 12.14
N GLU A 71 4.31 6.68 11.17
CA GLU A 71 5.06 7.94 11.24
C GLU A 71 4.14 9.16 11.21
N THR A 72 3.06 9.11 10.44
CA THR A 72 2.08 10.21 10.34
C THR A 72 1.12 10.26 11.51
N THR A 73 0.71 9.11 12.06
CA THR A 73 -0.28 9.06 13.14
C THR A 73 0.32 9.05 14.54
N GLN A 74 1.48 8.43 14.73
CA GLN A 74 2.02 8.07 16.04
C GLN A 74 3.54 8.31 16.15
N ASN A 75 4.04 9.38 15.50
CA ASN A 75 5.47 9.71 15.48
C ASN A 75 6.12 9.75 16.87
N ALA A 76 5.43 10.38 17.83
CA ALA A 76 5.93 10.54 19.19
C ALA A 76 6.16 9.19 19.89
N GLU A 77 5.31 8.19 19.66
CA GLU A 77 5.46 6.85 20.22
C GLU A 77 6.60 6.09 19.51
N LEU A 78 6.72 6.24 18.19
CA LEU A 78 7.84 5.65 17.43
C LEU A 78 9.21 6.17 17.90
N GLN A 79 9.29 7.44 18.27
CA GLN A 79 10.53 8.04 18.79
C GLN A 79 10.95 7.42 20.13
N LYS A 80 10.01 7.07 21.02
CA LYS A 80 10.32 6.38 22.28
C LYS A 80 10.97 5.01 22.04
N LEU A 81 10.60 4.34 20.96
CA LEU A 81 11.14 3.04 20.57
C LEU A 81 12.52 3.12 19.89
N GLN A 82 13.01 4.31 19.49
CA GLN A 82 14.27 4.49 18.74
C GLN A 82 15.52 3.92 19.43
N ARG A 83 15.48 3.68 20.74
CA ARG A 83 16.63 3.21 21.53
C ARG A 83 16.99 1.74 21.30
N SER A 84 16.12 0.94 20.67
CA SER A 84 16.37 -0.47 20.41
C SER A 84 16.66 -0.72 18.92
N PRO A 85 17.77 -1.38 18.56
CA PRO A 85 18.12 -1.66 17.17
C PRO A 85 17.08 -2.56 16.46
N ASP A 86 16.47 -3.51 17.18
CA ASP A 86 15.49 -4.47 16.65
C ASP A 86 14.02 -3.98 16.70
N ARG A 87 13.78 -2.70 16.96
CA ARG A 87 12.42 -2.15 17.14
C ARG A 87 11.49 -2.39 15.95
N LYS A 88 12.02 -2.36 14.73
CA LYS A 88 11.21 -2.55 13.51
C LYS A 88 10.63 -3.97 13.44
N GLY A 89 11.47 -4.98 13.66
CA GLY A 89 11.03 -6.38 13.69
C GLY A 89 9.96 -6.62 14.76
N LYS A 90 10.17 -6.11 15.97
CA LYS A 90 9.20 -6.26 17.08
C LYS A 90 7.84 -5.65 16.78
N ILE A 91 7.79 -4.51 16.08
CA ILE A 91 6.53 -3.88 15.67
C ILE A 91 5.79 -4.77 14.66
N LEU A 92 6.52 -5.32 13.68
CA LEU A 92 5.93 -6.21 12.66
C LEU A 92 5.43 -7.52 13.28
N GLU A 93 6.19 -8.12 14.19
CA GLU A 93 5.76 -9.32 14.94
C GLU A 93 4.53 -9.05 15.80
N HIS A 94 4.48 -7.90 16.46
CA HIS A 94 3.32 -7.51 17.25
C HIS A 94 2.08 -7.30 16.37
N PHE A 95 2.25 -6.64 15.22
CA PHE A 95 1.20 -6.47 14.22
C PHE A 95 0.67 -7.83 13.74
N ASP A 96 1.56 -8.75 13.38
CA ASP A 96 1.21 -10.11 12.96
C ASP A 96 0.39 -10.85 14.03
N GLY A 97 0.81 -10.75 15.30
CA GLY A 97 0.06 -11.30 16.43
C GLY A 97 -1.35 -10.69 16.57
N LEU A 98 -1.50 -9.38 16.36
CA LEU A 98 -2.80 -8.70 16.41
C LEU A 98 -3.70 -9.10 15.25
N VAL A 99 -3.17 -9.18 14.03
CA VAL A 99 -3.91 -9.64 12.85
C VAL A 99 -4.33 -11.08 13.02
N LYS A 100 -3.44 -11.96 13.51
CA LYS A 100 -3.79 -13.35 13.79
C LYS A 100 -4.86 -13.48 14.86
N LYS A 101 -4.85 -12.66 15.91
CA LYS A 101 -5.82 -12.71 17.00
C LYS A 101 -7.19 -12.16 16.60
N ASN A 102 -7.21 -11.05 15.87
CA ASN A 102 -8.43 -10.29 15.58
C ASN A 102 -8.96 -10.53 14.17
N GLY A 103 -8.17 -11.16 13.30
CA GLY A 103 -8.55 -11.51 11.94
C GLY A 103 -9.67 -12.55 11.93
N LEU A 104 -10.58 -12.40 10.96
CA LEU A 104 -11.75 -13.26 10.79
C LEU A 104 -11.42 -14.73 10.43
N GLY A 105 -10.13 -15.08 10.28
CA GLY A 105 -9.65 -16.38 9.79
C GLY A 105 -9.29 -17.43 10.84
N GLN A 106 -9.46 -17.18 12.15
CA GLN A 106 -9.18 -18.19 13.19
C GLN A 106 -10.37 -19.10 13.53
N HIS A 107 -11.52 -18.91 12.87
CA HIS A 107 -12.70 -19.76 12.99
C HIS A 107 -13.07 -20.38 11.65
N THR A 108 -12.22 -21.28 11.15
CA THR A 108 -12.58 -22.33 10.18
C THR A 108 -11.61 -23.49 10.34
#